data_AF-A0A0K1RF24-F1
#
_entry.id   AF-A0A0K1RF24-F1
#
_cell.length_a   1.000
_cell.length_b   1.000
_cell.length_c   1.000
_cell.angle_alpha   90.00
_cell.angle_beta   90.00
_cell.angle_gamma   90.00
#
_symmetry.space_group_name_H-M   'P 1'
#
loop_
_entity.id
_entity.type
_entity.pdbx_description
1 polymer ?
#
loop_
_entity_poly.entity_id
_entity_poly.type
_entity_poly.pdbx_seq_one_letter_code
_entity_poly.pdbx_strand_id
1 'polypeptide(L)' 'MEIFVHPDCPDCTDVIARFKADPQVFGDAELLDVTELRNLKRFLTLRDSLDGFADVRATGKIGVPSNVIDGKTVEFPGEV' A
#
# COMPACT_ATOMS: atom_id res chain seq x y z
N MET A 1 2.84 0.57 10.68
CA MET A 1 2.52 -0.12 9.40
C MET A 1 2.40 0.94 8.31
N GLU A 2 2.93 0.71 7.11
CA GLU A 2 2.84 1.65 5.98
C GLU A 2 1.77 1.16 5.00
N ILE A 3 0.77 1.98 4.68
CA ILE A 3 -0.30 1.64 3.71
C ILE A 3 -0.09 2.49 2.46
N PHE A 4 0.30 1.87 1.35
CA PHE A 4 0.54 2.57 0.09
C PHE A 4 -0.72 2.59 -0.77
N VAL A 5 -1.12 3.79 -1.22
CA VAL A 5 -2.34 4.00 -2.02
C VAL A 5 -2.11 4.98 -3.16
N HIS A 6 -3.02 4.98 -4.14
CA HIS A 6 -3.09 6.00 -5.19
C HIS A 6 -4.55 6.50 -5.32
N PRO A 7 -4.81 7.81 -5.43
CA PRO A 7 -6.16 8.37 -5.53
C PRO A 7 -6.94 7.88 -6.76
N ASP A 8 -6.26 7.68 -7.89
CA ASP A 8 -6.87 7.14 -9.12
C ASP A 8 -6.96 5.61 -9.16
N CYS A 9 -6.59 4.91 -8.08
CA CYS A 9 -6.74 3.46 -7.99
C CYS A 9 -8.12 3.11 -7.41
N PRO A 10 -9.01 2.44 -8.18
CA PRO A 10 -10.35 2.10 -7.71
C PRO A 10 -10.33 1.31 -6.40
N ASP A 11 -9.41 0.35 -6.27
CA ASP A 11 -9.27 -0.52 -5.09
C ASP A 11 -8.76 0.25 -3.85
N CYS A 12 -8.14 1.43 -4.04
CA CYS A 12 -7.71 2.28 -2.94
C CYS A 12 -8.86 3.13 -2.36
N THR A 13 -9.98 3.29 -3.08
CA THR A 13 -11.06 4.22 -2.71
C THR A 13 -11.59 3.94 -1.31
N ASP A 14 -11.90 2.68 -1.03
CA ASP A 14 -12.47 2.27 0.26
C ASP A 14 -11.46 2.42 1.40
N VAL A 15 -10.19 2.07 1.15
CA VAL A 15 -9.11 2.22 2.13
C VAL A 15 -8.90 3.69 2.49
N ILE A 16 -8.82 4.57 1.48
CA ILE A 16 -8.66 6.02 1.67
C ILE A 16 -9.85 6.60 2.43
N ALA A 17 -11.09 6.23 2.07
CA ALA A 17 -12.29 6.72 2.70
C ALA A 17 -12.37 6.28 4.17
N ARG A 18 -12.09 5.00 4.45
CA ARG A 18 -12.11 4.45 5.81
C ARG A 18 -11.03 5.07 6.69
N PHE A 19 -9.81 5.25 6.16
CA PHE A 19 -8.71 5.89 6.90
C PHE A 19 -9.03 7.35 7.26
N LYS A 20 -9.71 8.08 6.37
CA LYS A 20 -10.16 9.46 6.65
C LYS A 20 -11.31 9.51 7.66
N ALA A 21 -12.23 8.56 7.61
CA ALA A 21 -13.40 8.53 8.48
C ALA A 21 -13.05 8.10 9.91
N ASP A 22 -12.19 7.09 10.05
CA ASP A 22 -11.79 6.55 11.35
C ASP A 22 -10.35 6.01 11.29
N PRO A 23 -9.34 6.87 11.48
CA PRO A 23 -7.94 6.43 11.46
C PRO A 23 -7.59 5.49 12.62
N GLN A 24 -8.37 5.48 13.72
CA GLN A 24 -8.06 4.67 14.89
C GLN A 24 -8.17 3.16 14.62
N VAL A 25 -9.00 2.75 13.65
CA VAL A 25 -9.11 1.33 13.25
C VAL A 25 -7.84 0.80 12.59
N PHE A 26 -6.93 1.68 12.15
CA PHE A 26 -5.64 1.32 11.57
C PHE A 26 -4.48 1.43 12.58
N GLY A 27 -4.74 1.80 13.83
CA GLY A 27 -3.71 1.98 14.87
C GLY A 27 -2.67 3.03 14.46
N ASP A 28 -1.39 2.70 14.65
CA ASP A 28 -0.25 3.56 14.26
C ASP A 28 0.13 3.42 12.77
N ALA A 29 -0.83 3.11 11.90
CA ALA A 29 -0.57 3.01 10.48
C ALA A 29 -0.48 4.41 9.83
N GLU A 30 0.39 4.53 8.84
CA GLU A 30 0.50 5.71 7.99
C GLU A 30 -0.05 5.42 6.60
N LEU A 31 -0.98 6.24 6.13
CA LEU A 31 -1.49 6.19 4.77
C LEU A 31 -0.59 7.05 3.85
N LEU A 32 0.10 6.39 2.93
CA LEU A 32 1.09 6.99 2.04
C LEU A 32 0.56 7.03 0.60
N ASP A 33 0.21 8.23 0.13
CA ASP A 33 -0.16 8.47 -1.26
C ASP A 33 1.10 8.43 -2.15
N VAL A 34 1.12 7.54 -3.15
CA VAL A 34 2.26 7.36 -4.07
C VAL A 34 2.31 8.38 -5.22
N THR A 35 1.37 9.33 -5.30
CA THR A 35 1.51 10.52 -6.14
C THR A 35 2.63 11.44 -5.64
N GLU A 36 2.91 11.38 -4.33
CA GLU A 36 4.02 12.08 -3.70
C GLU A 36 5.35 11.35 -3.99
N LEU A 37 6.30 12.02 -4.65
CA LEU A 37 7.54 11.40 -5.12
C LEU A 37 8.36 10.74 -3.99
N ARG A 38 8.32 11.29 -2.77
CA ARG A 38 8.96 10.70 -1.59
C ARG A 38 8.36 9.33 -1.27
N ASN A 39 7.04 9.24 -1.27
CA ASN A 39 6.31 8.02 -0.96
C ASN A 39 6.46 7.00 -2.10
N LEU A 40 6.44 7.46 -3.36
CA LEU A 40 6.72 6.62 -4.51
C LEU A 40 8.10 5.97 -4.43
N LYS A 41 9.15 6.75 -4.11
CA LYS A 41 10.51 6.19 -3.93
C LYS A 41 10.55 5.13 -2.83
N ARG A 42 9.88 5.39 -1.70
CA ARG A 42 9.78 4.45 -0.58
C ARG A 42 9.05 3.18 -1.01
N PHE A 43 7.91 3.32 -1.68
CA PHE A 43 7.12 2.22 -2.21
C PHE A 43 7.93 1.36 -3.19
N LEU A 44 8.56 1.96 -4.20
CA LEU A 44 9.36 1.23 -5.18
C LEU A 44 10.53 0.48 -4.53
N THR A 45 11.18 1.08 -3.54
CA THR A 45 12.24 0.41 -2.76
C THR A 45 11.73 -0.87 -2.11
N LEU A 46 10.55 -0.82 -1.49
CA LEU A 46 9.92 -1.99 -0.85
C LEU A 46 9.41 -3.00 -1.88
N ARG A 47 8.67 -2.52 -2.89
CA ARG A 47 8.08 -3.34 -3.97
C ARG A 47 9.13 -4.16 -4.70
N ASP A 48 10.29 -3.57 -4.96
CA ASP A 48 11.34 -4.22 -5.73
C ASP A 48 12.21 -5.15 -4.87
N SER A 49 12.15 -5.03 -3.53
CA SER A 49 12.99 -5.80 -2.61
C SER A 49 12.27 -6.89 -1.81
N LEU A 50 10.97 -6.74 -1.52
CA LEU A 50 10.22 -7.70 -0.70
C LEU A 50 9.61 -8.81 -1.57
N ASP A 51 9.76 -10.06 -1.12
CA ASP A 51 9.22 -11.25 -1.80
C ASP A 51 7.69 -11.24 -1.85
N GLY A 52 7.01 -10.57 -0.92
CA GLY A 52 5.55 -10.39 -0.94
C GLY A 52 5.03 -9.64 -2.17
N PHE A 53 5.88 -8.93 -2.91
CA PHE A 53 5.54 -8.31 -4.20
C PHE A 53 5.96 -9.15 -5.41
N ALA A 54 6.48 -10.37 -5.24
CA ALA A 54 6.96 -11.19 -6.37
C ALA A 54 5.87 -11.42 -7.43
N ASP A 55 4.67 -11.85 -7.01
CA ASP A 55 3.56 -12.14 -7.92
C ASP A 55 2.99 -10.88 -8.58
N VAL A 56 2.89 -9.78 -7.82
CA VAL A 56 2.52 -8.46 -8.34
C VAL A 56 3.46 -8.02 -9.45
N ARG A 57 4.78 -8.15 -9.22
CA ARG A 57 5.80 -7.83 -10.23
C ARG A 57 5.71 -8.75 -11.44
N ALA A 58 5.54 -10.06 -11.22
CA ALA A 58 5.46 -11.06 -12.28
C ALA A 58 4.23 -10.86 -13.19
N THR A 59 3.12 -10.36 -12.63
CA THR A 59 1.88 -10.10 -13.35
C THR A 59 1.78 -8.69 -13.94
N GLY A 60 2.82 -7.85 -13.77
CA GLY A 60 2.83 -6.48 -14.26
C GLY A 60 1.87 -5.54 -13.53
N LYS A 61 1.38 -5.94 -12.35
CA LYS A 61 0.55 -5.09 -11.48
C LYS A 61 1.41 -4.06 -10.76
N ILE A 62 0.79 -2.96 -10.33
CA ILE A 62 1.48 -1.89 -9.59
C ILE A 62 1.75 -2.31 -8.14
N GLY A 63 0.78 -2.95 -7.48
CA GLY A 63 0.86 -3.37 -6.08
C GLY A 63 0.27 -2.39 -5.08
N VAL A 64 -0.75 -1.60 -5.46
CA VAL A 64 -1.53 -0.77 -4.55
C VAL A 64 -3.02 -1.15 -4.65
N PRO A 65 -3.81 -1.08 -3.55
CA PRO A 65 -3.36 -0.78 -2.20
C PRO A 65 -2.51 -1.93 -1.62
N SER A 66 -1.54 -1.61 -0.76
CA SER A 66 -0.75 -2.61 -0.05
C SER A 66 -0.39 -2.15 1.36
N ASN A 67 -0.44 -3.06 2.32
CA ASN A 67 0.02 -2.88 3.68
C ASN A 67 1.43 -3.46 3.80
N VAL A 68 2.37 -2.67 4.31
CA VAL A 68 3.72 -3.13 4.66
C VAL A 68 3.89 -3.06 6.18
N ILE A 69 4.04 -4.23 6.78
CA ILE A 69 4.18 -4.42 8.23
C ILE A 69 5.67 -4.56 8.54
N ASP A 70 6.16 -3.72 9.45
CA ASP A 70 7.56 -3.64 9.90
C ASP A 70 8.61 -3.55 8.78
N GLY A 71 8.21 -3.02 7.62
CA GLY A 71 9.07 -2.92 6.43
C GLY A 71 9.44 -4.27 5.80
N LYS A 72 8.72 -5.34 6.11
CA LYS A 72 9.09 -6.72 5.75
C LYS A 72 7.95 -7.53 5.16
N THR A 73 6.79 -7.52 5.82
CA THR A 73 5.64 -8.33 5.41
C THR A 73 4.71 -7.47 4.57
N VAL A 74 4.21 -8.03 3.47
CA VAL A 74 3.30 -7.35 2.53
C VAL A 74 1.96 -8.07 2.55
N GLU A 75 0.89 -7.30 2.70
CA GLU A 75 -0.49 -7.79 2.62
C GLU A 75 -1.30 -6.91 1.66
N PHE A 76 -2.19 -7.52 0.88
CA PHE A 76 -3.06 -6.81 -0.06
C PHE A 76 -4.49 -6.77 0.49
N PRO A 77 -5.05 -5.59 0.79
CA PRO A 77 -6.44 -5.48 1.19
C PRO A 77 -7.35 -5.93 0.04
N GLY A 78 -8.16 -6.98 0.25
CA GLY A 78 -9.19 -7.41 -0.68
C GLY A 78 -8.85 -8.62 -1.56
N GLU A 79 -7.67 -9.22 -1.46
CA GLU A 79 -7.42 -10.56 -2.01
C GLU A 79 -7.83 -11.62 -0.96
N VAL A 80 -8.93 -12.33 -1.25
CA VAL A 80 -9.38 -13.55 -0.53
C VAL A 80 -9.06 -14.75 -1.40
#